data_AF-A0A5T1YM15-F1
#
_entry.id   AF-A0A5T1YM15-F1
#
_cell.length_a   1.000
_cell.length_b   1.000
_cell.length_c   1.000
_cell.angle_alpha   90.00
_cell.angle_beta   90.00
_cell.angle_gamma   90.00
#
_symmetry.space_group_name_H-M   'P 1'
#
loop_
_entity.id
_entity.type
_entity.pdbx_description
1 polymer ?
#
loop_
_entity_poly.entity_id
_entity_poly.type
_entity_poly.pdbx_seq_one_letter_code
_entity_poly.pdbx_strand_id
1 'polypeptide(L)'
;MMSKVILVVLDGLNYKSASINMGYLNALCKENLGKFYSLECELPSMSRPLYECLLTGVKPVLSGIINNKLSFSKQASIFDLCKEQGLKAGCAAYHWVFELYNKKEFIPFLHRHIEDENLTLPYGHFYYEDDYLDSHLFADGEHLRNKYDLDFTLIHSMNIDDTGHKFGSHSYEYANKTKKVDTLISEYLPIWLEQGINVIITSDHGMTEGKSHGGLSKDETLVPFFTFGSAFSYEDAFIKQDEICGSICEILKINHDKKYNDKILKAKK
;
A
#
# COMPACT_ATOMS: atom_id res chain seq x y z
N MET A 1 11.22 14.79 -16.34
CA MET A 1 9.85 14.35 -16.00
C MET A 1 9.76 14.15 -14.50
N MET A 2 8.65 14.54 -13.88
CA MET A 2 8.37 14.16 -12.48
C MET A 2 8.16 12.64 -12.43
N SER A 3 8.62 12.02 -11.35
CA SER A 3 8.52 10.57 -11.18
C SER A 3 7.11 10.22 -10.71
N LYS A 4 6.53 9.13 -11.20
CA LYS A 4 5.24 8.62 -10.72
C LYS A 4 5.44 7.40 -9.83
N VAL A 5 4.55 7.24 -8.85
CA VAL A 5 4.59 6.12 -7.89
C VAL A 5 3.22 5.47 -7.73
N ILE A 6 3.21 4.13 -7.78
CA ILE A 6 2.08 3.31 -7.36
C ILE A 6 2.49 2.55 -6.10
N LEU A 7 1.67 2.67 -5.06
CA LEU A 7 1.75 1.84 -3.85
C LEU A 7 0.60 0.82 -3.88
N VAL A 8 0.94 -0.45 -3.95
CA VAL A 8 0.00 -1.57 -3.78
C VAL A 8 0.13 -2.10 -2.36
N VAL A 9 -0.95 -2.02 -1.59
CA VAL A 9 -1.06 -2.61 -0.25
C VAL A 9 -1.95 -3.85 -0.34
N LEU A 10 -1.38 -5.00 -0.01
CA LEU A 10 -2.05 -6.29 0.02
C LEU A 10 -2.33 -6.65 1.49
N ASP A 11 -3.46 -6.19 2.03
CA ASP A 11 -3.80 -6.26 3.45
C ASP A 11 -3.63 -7.67 4.01
N GLY A 12 -3.03 -7.76 5.20
CA GLY A 12 -2.87 -9.01 5.93
C GLY A 12 -1.91 -10.01 5.29
N LEU A 13 -1.13 -9.64 4.27
CA LEU A 13 -0.14 -10.50 3.62
C LEU A 13 1.14 -10.62 4.45
N ASN A 14 1.42 -11.82 4.97
CA ASN A 14 2.68 -12.09 5.65
C ASN A 14 3.84 -12.40 4.68
N TYR A 15 5.06 -12.16 5.15
CA TYR A 15 6.30 -12.34 4.37
C TYR A 15 6.45 -13.78 3.86
N LYS A 16 6.12 -14.77 4.70
CA LYS A 16 6.26 -16.19 4.39
C LYS A 16 5.41 -16.57 3.17
N SER A 17 4.13 -16.20 3.16
CA SER A 17 3.24 -16.48 2.04
C SER A 17 3.71 -15.77 0.78
N ALA A 18 4.10 -14.49 0.87
CA ALA A 18 4.62 -13.76 -0.28
C ALA A 18 5.86 -14.44 -0.90
N SER A 19 6.81 -14.89 -0.07
CA SER A 19 8.05 -15.54 -0.52
C SER A 19 7.82 -16.89 -1.23
N ILE A 20 6.73 -17.59 -0.91
CA ILE A 20 6.43 -18.93 -1.43
C ILE A 20 5.42 -18.87 -2.58
N ASN A 21 4.44 -17.97 -2.49
CA ASN A 21 3.24 -17.99 -3.33
C ASN A 21 3.20 -16.90 -4.40
N MET A 22 4.01 -15.83 -4.30
CA MET A 22 4.07 -14.76 -5.32
C MET A 22 5.14 -15.06 -6.37
N GLY A 23 4.90 -16.08 -7.18
CA GLY A 23 5.87 -16.63 -8.13
C GLY A 23 6.34 -15.62 -9.18
N TYR A 24 5.44 -14.78 -9.70
CA TYR A 24 5.77 -13.79 -10.72
C TYR A 24 6.67 -12.68 -10.17
N LEU A 25 6.29 -12.04 -9.06
CA LEU A 25 7.12 -10.99 -8.45
C LEU A 25 8.49 -11.53 -8.04
N ASN A 26 8.55 -12.73 -7.43
CA ASN A 26 9.83 -13.34 -7.06
C ASN A 26 10.68 -13.71 -8.29
N ALA A 27 10.08 -14.08 -9.42
CA ALA A 27 10.82 -14.33 -10.66
C ALA A 27 11.49 -13.04 -11.18
N LEU A 28 10.77 -11.92 -11.17
CA LEU A 28 11.36 -10.62 -11.53
C LEU A 28 12.52 -10.25 -10.60
N CYS A 29 12.38 -10.48 -9.29
CA CYS A 29 13.45 -10.20 -8.33
C CYS A 29 14.68 -11.10 -8.56
N LYS A 30 14.49 -12.37 -8.93
CA LYS A 30 15.60 -13.28 -9.27
C LYS A 30 16.38 -12.84 -10.50
N GLU A 31 15.70 -12.21 -11.45
CA GLU A 31 16.33 -11.62 -12.66
C GLU A 31 16.85 -10.20 -12.44
N ASN A 32 16.91 -9.70 -11.18
CA ASN A 32 17.33 -8.35 -10.83
C ASN A 32 16.51 -7.22 -11.49
N LEU A 33 15.26 -7.52 -11.89
CA LEU A 33 14.32 -6.55 -12.44
C LEU A 33 13.50 -5.83 -11.35
N GLY A 34 13.61 -6.32 -10.11
CA GLY A 34 13.07 -5.74 -8.89
C GLY A 34 13.84 -6.26 -7.69
N LYS A 35 13.42 -5.90 -6.49
CA LYS A 35 13.99 -6.45 -5.26
C LYS A 35 12.91 -6.79 -4.25
N PHE A 36 13.08 -7.94 -3.59
CA PHE A 36 12.22 -8.43 -2.52
C PHE A 36 12.94 -8.28 -1.19
N TYR A 37 12.29 -7.65 -0.23
CA TYR A 37 12.77 -7.39 1.11
C TYR A 37 11.80 -7.93 2.15
N SER A 38 12.34 -8.22 3.34
CA SER A 38 11.54 -8.37 4.55
C SER A 38 11.41 -7.02 5.26
N LEU A 39 10.21 -6.68 5.71
CA LEU A 39 9.93 -5.50 6.51
C LEU A 39 9.20 -5.93 7.78
N GLU A 40 9.55 -5.33 8.93
CA GLU A 40 8.78 -5.49 10.16
C GLU A 40 7.79 -4.32 10.28
N CYS A 41 6.49 -4.63 10.36
CA CYS A 41 5.44 -3.62 10.47
C CYS A 41 5.50 -2.93 11.85
N GLU A 42 4.97 -1.71 11.91
CA GLU A 42 4.82 -1.00 13.17
C GLU A 42 3.68 -1.58 14.00
N LEU A 43 3.51 -1.07 15.23
CA LEU A 43 2.60 -1.64 16.21
C LEU A 43 1.57 -0.63 16.71
N PRO A 44 0.32 -1.07 16.98
CA PRO A 44 -0.16 -2.46 16.88
C PRO A 44 -0.33 -2.91 15.42
N SER A 45 -0.17 -4.21 15.17
CA SER A 45 -0.28 -4.84 13.82
C SER A 45 -1.74 -4.94 13.37
N MET A 46 -2.41 -3.79 13.28
CA MET A 46 -3.81 -3.64 12.92
C MET A 46 -3.96 -2.72 11.72
N SER A 47 -4.94 -2.99 10.89
CA SER A 47 -5.05 -2.39 9.56
C SER A 47 -5.16 -0.87 9.57
N ARG A 48 -6.18 -0.28 10.20
CA ARG A 48 -6.35 1.19 10.20
C ARG A 48 -5.13 1.95 10.78
N PRO A 49 -4.56 1.54 11.93
CA PRO A 49 -3.29 2.08 12.41
C PRO A 49 -2.14 2.04 11.41
N LEU A 50 -2.02 0.96 10.64
CA LEU A 50 -0.92 0.77 9.72
C LEU A 50 -1.15 1.35 8.33
N TYR A 51 -2.41 1.52 7.90
CA TYR A 51 -2.74 2.40 6.77
C TYR A 51 -2.24 3.82 7.06
N GLU A 52 -2.52 4.32 8.26
CA GLU A 52 -2.06 5.63 8.71
C GLU A 52 -0.53 5.70 8.71
N CYS A 53 0.15 4.69 9.26
CA CYS A 53 1.62 4.65 9.27
C CYS A 53 2.22 4.66 7.87
N LEU A 54 1.70 3.82 6.96
CA LEU A 54 2.16 3.72 5.57
C LEU A 54 2.04 5.05 4.83
N LEU A 55 0.92 5.75 5.02
CA LEU A 55 0.55 6.94 4.26
C LEU A 55 1.01 8.25 4.90
N THR A 56 1.47 8.25 6.15
CA THR A 56 1.93 9.45 6.86
C THR A 56 3.37 9.37 7.37
N GLY A 57 3.94 8.17 7.45
CA GLY A 57 5.25 7.91 8.08
C GLY A 57 5.25 8.08 9.60
N VAL A 58 4.08 8.09 10.25
CA VAL A 58 3.95 8.27 11.71
C VAL A 58 3.47 6.98 12.36
N LYS A 59 4.27 6.45 13.30
CA LYS A 59 3.94 5.22 14.06
C LYS A 59 2.59 5.34 14.78
N PRO A 60 1.80 4.27 14.91
CA PRO A 60 0.46 4.32 15.49
C PRO A 60 0.33 5.01 16.85
N VAL A 61 1.23 4.70 17.79
CA VAL A 61 1.21 5.29 19.13
C VAL A 61 1.49 6.79 19.14
N LEU A 62 2.13 7.32 18.09
CA LEU A 62 2.41 8.74 17.91
C LEU A 62 1.34 9.45 17.08
N SER A 63 0.73 8.75 16.10
CA SER A 63 -0.36 9.32 15.28
C SER A 63 -1.67 9.45 16.06
N GLY A 64 -1.87 8.57 17.04
CA GLY A 64 -3.11 8.45 17.82
C GLY A 64 -4.15 7.52 17.18
N ILE A 65 -3.87 6.97 16.00
CA ILE A 65 -4.68 5.94 15.34
C ILE A 65 -4.17 4.57 15.82
N ILE A 66 -4.79 4.05 16.89
CA ILE A 66 -4.26 2.89 17.64
C ILE A 66 -5.14 1.64 17.60
N ASN A 67 -6.27 1.69 16.89
CA ASN A 67 -7.13 0.53 16.65
C ASN A 67 -8.02 0.75 15.42
N ASN A 68 -8.78 -0.27 15.04
CA ASN A 68 -9.67 -0.26 13.87
C ASN A 68 -11.02 0.47 14.11
N LYS A 69 -11.24 1.17 15.23
CA LYS A 69 -12.43 2.01 15.42
C LYS A 69 -12.35 3.27 14.57
N LEU A 70 -13.52 3.82 14.26
CA LEU A 70 -13.65 5.03 13.45
C LEU A 70 -12.75 6.14 14.00
N SER A 71 -11.87 6.64 13.15
CA SER A 71 -10.87 7.64 13.49
C SER A 71 -10.51 8.46 12.25
N PHE A 72 -9.96 9.65 12.48
CA PHE A 72 -9.62 10.63 11.45
C PHE A 72 -8.18 11.07 11.67
N SER A 73 -7.38 11.12 10.59
CA SER A 73 -5.97 11.49 10.69
C SER A 73 -5.81 12.94 11.14
N LYS A 74 -4.72 13.21 11.85
CA LYS A 74 -4.26 14.56 12.19
C LYS A 74 -2.85 14.82 11.66
N GLN A 75 -2.34 13.91 10.85
CA GLN A 75 -0.98 13.93 10.31
C GLN A 75 -1.04 14.40 8.86
N ALA A 76 0.05 15.00 8.37
CA ALA A 76 0.21 15.23 6.94
C ALA A 76 0.43 13.89 6.24
N SER A 77 -0.55 13.46 5.45
CA SER A 77 -0.47 12.27 4.61
C SER A 77 0.27 12.57 3.30
N ILE A 78 0.64 11.54 2.56
CA ILE A 78 1.15 11.68 1.19
C ILE A 78 0.17 12.42 0.28
N PHE A 79 -1.15 12.30 0.51
CA PHE A 79 -2.17 13.02 -0.25
C PHE A 79 -2.09 14.53 0.00
N ASP A 80 -1.94 14.93 1.27
CA ASP A 80 -1.73 16.34 1.64
C ASP A 80 -0.44 16.88 1.01
N LEU A 81 0.67 16.13 1.15
CA LEU A 81 1.98 16.54 0.64
C LEU A 81 2.00 16.69 -0.90
N CYS A 82 1.29 15.82 -1.62
CA CYS A 82 1.12 15.94 -3.07
C CYS A 82 0.30 17.18 -3.41
N LYS A 83 -0.87 17.35 -2.75
CA LYS A 83 -1.79 18.46 -3.02
C LYS A 83 -1.15 19.82 -2.77
N GLU A 84 -0.45 19.98 -1.65
CA GLU A 84 0.27 21.22 -1.28
C GLU A 84 1.33 21.63 -2.32
N GLN A 85 1.82 20.67 -3.11
CA GLN A 85 2.89 20.87 -4.08
C GLN A 85 2.42 20.71 -5.52
N GLY A 86 1.10 20.69 -5.75
CA GLY A 86 0.49 20.67 -7.07
C GLY A 86 0.56 19.33 -7.79
N LEU A 87 0.88 18.25 -7.09
CA LEU A 87 0.83 16.88 -7.61
C LEU A 87 -0.57 16.30 -7.43
N LYS A 88 -0.97 15.40 -8.34
CA LYS A 88 -2.26 14.72 -8.29
C LYS A 88 -2.11 13.36 -7.63
N ALA A 89 -2.87 13.12 -6.58
CA ALA A 89 -2.88 11.86 -5.87
C ALA A 89 -4.31 11.29 -5.78
N GLY A 90 -4.43 9.97 -5.82
CA GLY A 90 -5.70 9.28 -5.73
C GLY A 90 -5.58 7.84 -5.25
N CYS A 91 -6.72 7.18 -4.99
CA CYS A 91 -6.71 5.79 -4.57
C CYS A 91 -7.93 4.98 -5.02
N ALA A 92 -7.72 3.68 -5.21
CA ALA A 92 -8.76 2.68 -5.12
C ALA A 92 -8.50 1.85 -3.85
N ALA A 93 -9.37 1.96 -2.84
CA ALA A 93 -9.08 1.46 -1.50
C ALA A 93 -10.32 1.14 -0.68
N TYR A 94 -10.13 0.48 0.47
CA TYR A 94 -11.22 0.28 1.42
C TYR A 94 -11.67 1.62 2.00
N HIS A 95 -12.96 1.75 2.32
CA HIS A 95 -13.57 3.01 2.76
C HIS A 95 -12.90 3.66 3.98
N TRP A 96 -12.11 2.90 4.74
CA TRP A 96 -11.35 3.41 5.88
C TRP A 96 -10.31 4.47 5.47
N VAL A 97 -9.79 4.40 4.25
CA VAL A 97 -8.89 5.43 3.72
C VAL A 97 -9.65 6.75 3.50
N PHE A 98 -10.91 6.68 3.05
CA PHE A 98 -11.77 7.87 2.99
C PHE A 98 -12.03 8.45 4.39
N GLU A 99 -12.29 7.57 5.37
CA GLU A 99 -12.55 7.98 6.75
C GLU A 99 -11.34 8.63 7.42
N LEU A 100 -10.12 8.19 7.06
CA LEU A 100 -8.88 8.77 7.58
C LEU A 100 -8.61 10.16 7.03
N TYR A 101 -8.84 10.40 5.74
CA TYR A 101 -8.30 11.59 5.06
C TYR A 101 -9.32 12.59 4.54
N ASN A 102 -10.57 12.18 4.30
CA ASN A 102 -11.59 13.08 3.73
C ASN A 102 -12.63 13.51 4.76
N LYS A 103 -13.42 12.56 5.28
CA LYS A 103 -14.51 12.85 6.23
C LYS A 103 -14.66 11.74 7.23
N LYS A 104 -15.06 12.08 8.45
CA LYS A 104 -15.27 11.11 9.54
C LYS A 104 -16.33 10.05 9.27
N GLU A 105 -17.22 10.20 8.30
CA GLU A 105 -18.28 9.23 8.03
C GLU A 105 -18.33 8.91 6.54
N PHE A 106 -18.18 7.63 6.22
CA PHE A 106 -18.38 7.13 4.87
C PHE A 106 -19.85 6.82 4.61
N ILE A 107 -20.40 7.37 3.53
CA ILE A 107 -21.79 7.16 3.11
C ILE A 107 -21.73 6.57 1.70
N PRO A 108 -22.00 5.27 1.50
CA PRO A 108 -21.69 4.57 0.25
C PRO A 108 -22.19 5.25 -1.02
N PHE A 109 -23.44 5.68 -1.06
CA PHE A 109 -24.04 6.30 -2.27
C PHE A 109 -23.51 7.71 -2.57
N LEU A 110 -22.84 8.37 -1.62
CA LEU A 110 -22.22 9.68 -1.82
C LEU A 110 -20.71 9.59 -2.03
N HIS A 111 -20.06 8.67 -1.34
CA HIS A 111 -18.62 8.69 -1.14
C HIS A 111 -17.91 7.53 -1.86
N ARG A 112 -18.61 6.56 -2.45
CA ARG A 112 -17.98 5.46 -3.21
C ARG A 112 -17.09 5.97 -4.34
N HIS A 113 -17.49 7.01 -5.05
CA HIS A 113 -16.69 7.64 -6.12
C HIS A 113 -16.52 9.12 -5.80
N ILE A 114 -15.28 9.56 -5.64
CA ILE A 114 -14.91 10.94 -5.31
C ILE A 114 -14.11 11.54 -6.47
N GLU A 115 -14.55 12.72 -6.89
CA GLU A 115 -13.88 13.64 -7.81
C GLU A 115 -14.15 15.06 -7.27
N ASP A 116 -13.39 15.48 -6.25
CA ASP A 116 -13.54 16.77 -5.59
C ASP A 116 -12.18 17.32 -5.15
N GLU A 117 -11.64 18.27 -5.92
CA GLU A 117 -10.33 18.89 -5.68
C GLU A 117 -10.25 19.66 -4.34
N ASN A 118 -11.39 19.95 -3.68
CA ASN A 118 -11.38 20.59 -2.37
C ASN A 118 -11.01 19.63 -1.23
N LEU A 119 -11.15 18.31 -1.42
CA LEU A 119 -10.79 17.30 -0.43
C LEU A 119 -9.28 17.01 -0.40
N THR A 120 -8.76 16.52 0.73
CA THR A 120 -7.36 16.08 0.86
C THR A 120 -7.02 14.96 -0.14
N LEU A 121 -7.92 13.98 -0.25
CA LEU A 121 -7.86 12.90 -1.22
C LEU A 121 -8.94 13.15 -2.31
N PRO A 122 -8.59 13.85 -3.40
CA PRO A 122 -9.55 14.40 -4.35
C PRO A 122 -10.09 13.39 -5.36
N TYR A 123 -9.39 12.26 -5.58
CA TYR A 123 -9.75 11.24 -6.55
C TYR A 123 -9.78 9.87 -5.86
N GLY A 124 -10.96 9.26 -5.75
CA GLY A 124 -11.11 8.03 -4.98
C GLY A 124 -12.21 7.09 -5.47
N HIS A 125 -11.93 5.80 -5.45
CA HIS A 125 -12.92 4.72 -5.55
C HIS A 125 -12.84 3.87 -4.29
N PHE A 126 -13.95 3.77 -3.54
CA PHE A 126 -13.97 3.16 -2.22
C PHE A 126 -14.94 2.00 -2.15
N TYR A 127 -14.41 0.80 -1.89
CA TYR A 127 -15.24 -0.37 -1.57
C TYR A 127 -15.43 -0.48 -0.05
N TYR A 128 -16.48 -1.19 0.35
CA TYR A 128 -16.90 -1.30 1.75
C TYR A 128 -17.37 -2.72 2.12
N GLU A 129 -17.24 -3.67 1.19
CA GLU A 129 -17.45 -5.10 1.44
C GLU A 129 -16.09 -5.78 1.38
N ASP A 130 -15.76 -6.60 2.39
CA ASP A 130 -14.42 -7.17 2.56
C ASP A 130 -14.04 -8.15 1.44
N ASP A 131 -15.02 -8.72 0.75
CA ASP A 131 -14.85 -9.65 -0.38
C ASP A 131 -14.84 -8.98 -1.76
N TYR A 132 -14.73 -7.64 -1.83
CA TYR A 132 -14.67 -6.89 -3.09
C TYR A 132 -13.52 -7.39 -3.97
N LEU A 133 -13.82 -7.79 -5.20
CA LEU A 133 -12.87 -8.52 -6.04
C LEU A 133 -11.63 -7.68 -6.42
N ASP A 134 -10.44 -8.23 -6.20
CA ASP A 134 -9.17 -7.58 -6.57
C ASP A 134 -9.13 -7.16 -8.05
N SER A 135 -9.70 -7.94 -8.96
CA SER A 135 -9.74 -7.56 -10.39
C SER A 135 -10.49 -6.25 -10.64
N HIS A 136 -11.55 -5.98 -9.88
CA HIS A 136 -12.31 -4.74 -9.99
C HIS A 136 -11.55 -3.60 -9.32
N LEU A 137 -10.96 -3.85 -8.16
CA LEU A 137 -10.13 -2.88 -7.44
C LEU A 137 -8.93 -2.39 -8.28
N PHE A 138 -8.21 -3.29 -8.93
CA PHE A 138 -7.07 -2.92 -9.78
C PHE A 138 -7.54 -2.14 -11.02
N ALA A 139 -8.68 -2.51 -11.62
CA ALA A 139 -9.29 -1.75 -12.70
C ALA A 139 -9.75 -0.35 -12.26
N ASP A 140 -10.30 -0.22 -11.04
CA ASP A 140 -10.68 1.06 -10.43
C ASP A 140 -9.44 1.97 -10.26
N GLY A 141 -8.35 1.42 -9.72
CA GLY A 141 -7.09 2.15 -9.55
C GLY A 141 -6.49 2.60 -10.88
N GLU A 142 -6.48 1.73 -11.88
CA GLU A 142 -5.97 2.03 -13.21
C GLU A 142 -6.85 3.05 -13.96
N HIS A 143 -8.17 3.01 -13.77
CA HIS A 143 -9.09 4.02 -14.28
C HIS A 143 -8.76 5.41 -13.72
N LEU A 144 -8.65 5.53 -12.39
CA LEU A 144 -8.32 6.81 -11.73
C LEU A 144 -6.96 7.34 -12.19
N ARG A 145 -5.94 6.47 -12.22
CA ARG A 145 -4.58 6.82 -12.62
C ARG A 145 -4.53 7.43 -14.02
N ASN A 146 -5.19 6.80 -14.99
CA ASN A 146 -5.23 7.28 -16.37
C ASN A 146 -6.15 8.50 -16.55
N LYS A 147 -7.35 8.50 -15.94
CA LYS A 147 -8.33 9.59 -16.11
C LYS A 147 -7.78 10.93 -15.62
N TYR A 148 -7.10 10.92 -14.47
CA TYR A 148 -6.62 12.15 -13.84
C TYR A 148 -5.12 12.40 -13.99
N ASP A 149 -4.41 11.49 -14.66
CA ASP A 149 -2.95 11.51 -14.81
C ASP A 149 -2.23 11.59 -13.45
N LEU A 150 -2.59 10.70 -12.51
CA LEU A 150 -2.10 10.74 -11.14
C LEU A 150 -0.57 10.58 -11.06
N ASP A 151 0.06 11.33 -10.15
CA ASP A 151 1.47 11.22 -9.78
C ASP A 151 1.68 10.17 -8.69
N PHE A 152 0.75 10.09 -7.72
CA PHE A 152 0.70 9.04 -6.71
C PHE A 152 -0.63 8.28 -6.77
N THR A 153 -0.57 6.96 -6.82
CA THR A 153 -1.75 6.09 -6.77
C THR A 153 -1.61 5.05 -5.67
N LEU A 154 -2.61 4.95 -4.79
CA LEU A 154 -2.76 3.85 -3.84
C LEU A 154 -3.77 2.83 -4.39
N ILE A 155 -3.38 1.55 -4.40
CA ILE A 155 -4.27 0.41 -4.65
C ILE A 155 -4.24 -0.47 -3.40
N HIS A 156 -5.36 -0.60 -2.70
CA HIS A 156 -5.42 -1.30 -1.41
C HIS A 156 -6.41 -2.48 -1.44
N SER A 157 -5.91 -3.71 -1.41
CA SER A 157 -6.69 -4.95 -1.44
C SER A 157 -6.90 -5.55 -0.05
N MET A 158 -8.15 -5.88 0.30
CA MET A 158 -8.55 -6.54 1.55
C MET A 158 -8.56 -8.08 1.45
N ASN A 159 -8.50 -8.65 0.25
CA ASN A 159 -8.90 -10.03 0.02
C ASN A 159 -8.05 -11.07 0.76
N ILE A 160 -6.76 -10.79 0.95
CA ILE A 160 -5.84 -11.69 1.63
C ILE A 160 -6.15 -11.69 3.14
N ASP A 161 -6.35 -10.52 3.74
CA ASP A 161 -6.76 -10.38 5.14
C ASP A 161 -8.12 -11.05 5.42
N ASP A 162 -9.15 -10.74 4.63
CA ASP A 162 -10.47 -11.37 4.76
C ASP A 162 -10.39 -12.90 4.68
N THR A 163 -9.60 -13.42 3.73
CA THR A 163 -9.35 -14.86 3.63
C THR A 163 -8.57 -15.38 4.84
N GLY A 164 -7.63 -14.60 5.35
CA GLY A 164 -6.85 -14.89 6.55
C GLY A 164 -7.71 -15.01 7.80
N HIS A 165 -8.67 -14.11 8.00
CA HIS A 165 -9.65 -14.18 9.08
C HIS A 165 -10.59 -15.39 8.97
N LYS A 166 -10.90 -15.83 7.75
CA LYS A 166 -11.76 -17.01 7.53
C LYS A 166 -11.02 -18.33 7.70
N PHE A 167 -9.76 -18.41 7.25
CA PHE A 167 -9.06 -19.70 7.09
C PHE A 167 -7.69 -19.77 7.77
N GLY A 168 -7.06 -18.65 8.09
CA GLY A 168 -5.72 -18.58 8.70
C GLY A 168 -4.59 -18.66 7.68
N SER A 169 -3.40 -18.21 8.06
CA SER A 169 -2.28 -18.06 7.12
C SER A 169 -1.62 -19.36 6.64
N HIS A 170 -1.91 -20.49 7.29
CA HIS A 170 -1.47 -21.82 6.87
C HIS A 170 -2.47 -22.55 5.96
N SER A 171 -3.58 -21.90 5.60
CA SER A 171 -4.62 -22.48 4.75
C SER A 171 -4.27 -22.45 3.26
N TYR A 172 -4.88 -23.38 2.51
CA TYR A 172 -4.78 -23.39 1.05
C TYR A 172 -5.48 -22.18 0.44
N GLU A 173 -6.55 -21.69 1.07
CA GLU A 173 -7.34 -20.53 0.69
C GLU A 173 -6.50 -19.26 0.72
N TYR A 174 -5.78 -19.01 1.82
CA TYR A 174 -4.89 -17.86 1.97
C TYR A 174 -3.73 -17.89 0.95
N ALA A 175 -3.13 -19.07 0.77
CA ALA A 175 -2.08 -19.28 -0.25
C ALA A 175 -2.60 -19.05 -1.67
N ASN A 176 -3.79 -19.56 -2.00
CA ASN A 176 -4.40 -19.38 -3.32
C ASN A 176 -4.83 -17.93 -3.57
N LYS A 177 -5.28 -17.21 -2.55
CA LYS A 177 -5.56 -15.78 -2.68
C LYS A 177 -4.29 -14.99 -2.98
N THR A 178 -3.20 -15.31 -2.28
CA THR A 178 -1.87 -14.72 -2.54
C THR A 178 -1.41 -14.97 -4.00
N LYS A 179 -1.56 -16.20 -4.52
CA LYS A 179 -1.23 -16.53 -5.93
C LYS A 179 -2.11 -15.79 -6.93
N LYS A 180 -3.39 -15.64 -6.61
CA LYS A 180 -4.36 -14.98 -7.48
C LYS A 180 -4.01 -13.51 -7.68
N VAL A 181 -3.66 -12.79 -6.61
CA VAL A 181 -3.27 -11.39 -6.74
C VAL A 181 -1.90 -11.22 -7.41
N ASP A 182 -0.95 -12.14 -7.20
CA ASP A 182 0.34 -12.16 -7.93
C ASP A 182 0.11 -12.33 -9.45
N THR A 183 -0.81 -13.22 -9.84
CA THR A 183 -1.22 -13.38 -11.25
C THR A 183 -1.85 -12.11 -11.79
N LEU A 184 -2.77 -11.49 -11.03
CA LEU A 184 -3.39 -10.22 -11.43
C LEU A 184 -2.34 -9.12 -11.61
N ILE A 185 -1.41 -8.96 -10.67
CA ILE A 185 -0.34 -7.96 -10.76
C ILE A 185 0.52 -8.17 -12.02
N SER A 186 0.70 -9.41 -12.49
CA SER A 186 1.45 -9.69 -13.73
C SER A 186 0.84 -9.09 -14.99
N GLU A 187 -0.46 -8.76 -14.96
CA GLU A 187 -1.15 -8.09 -16.07
C GLU A 187 -0.90 -6.57 -16.08
N TYR A 188 -0.59 -5.97 -14.93
CA TYR A 188 -0.46 -4.52 -14.77
C TYR A 188 0.99 -4.05 -14.67
N LEU A 189 1.83 -4.76 -13.89
CA LEU A 189 3.19 -4.33 -13.57
C LEU A 189 4.06 -4.05 -14.80
N PRO A 190 4.07 -4.90 -15.86
CA PRO A 190 4.86 -4.61 -17.06
C PRO A 190 4.49 -3.28 -17.72
N ILE A 191 3.19 -2.97 -17.78
CA ILE A 191 2.66 -1.75 -18.39
C ILE A 191 3.09 -0.53 -17.57
N TRP A 192 2.98 -0.60 -16.24
CA TRP A 192 3.42 0.47 -15.35
C TRP A 192 4.93 0.75 -15.50
N LEU A 193 5.75 -0.30 -15.58
CA LEU A 193 7.20 -0.17 -15.76
C LEU A 193 7.58 0.39 -17.12
N GLU A 194 6.89 0.00 -18.20
CA GLU A 194 7.09 0.56 -19.54
C GLU A 194 6.75 2.07 -19.58
N GLN A 195 5.76 2.49 -18.80
CA GLN A 195 5.41 3.91 -18.60
C GLN A 195 6.36 4.65 -17.66
N GLY A 196 7.42 4.00 -17.15
CA GLY A 196 8.41 4.60 -16.26
C GLY A 196 7.92 4.84 -14.84
N ILE A 197 6.83 4.20 -14.43
CA ILE A 197 6.25 4.31 -13.09
C ILE A 197 7.05 3.44 -12.12
N ASN A 198 7.23 3.93 -10.90
CA ASN A 198 7.88 3.19 -9.82
C ASN A 198 6.80 2.53 -8.96
N VAL A 199 6.98 1.26 -8.63
CA VAL A 199 5.96 0.46 -7.96
C VAL A 199 6.52 -0.11 -6.67
N ILE A 200 5.79 0.11 -5.58
CA ILE A 200 6.01 -0.53 -4.29
C ILE A 200 4.83 -1.47 -4.03
N ILE A 201 5.12 -2.71 -3.65
CA ILE A 201 4.10 -3.69 -3.26
C ILE A 201 4.44 -4.19 -1.87
N THR A 202 3.53 -4.01 -0.92
CA THR A 202 3.77 -4.36 0.49
C THR A 202 2.47 -4.76 1.19
N SER A 203 2.56 -5.00 2.49
CA SER A 203 1.42 -5.21 3.38
C SER A 203 1.48 -4.21 4.52
N ASP A 204 0.33 -3.97 5.14
CA ASP A 204 0.22 -3.28 6.41
C ASP A 204 0.65 -4.19 7.57
N HIS A 205 0.11 -5.41 7.66
CA HIS A 205 0.51 -6.45 8.60
C HIS A 205 0.41 -7.84 7.96
N GLY A 206 0.74 -8.88 8.73
CA GLY A 206 0.54 -10.27 8.37
C GLY A 206 -0.68 -10.89 9.05
N MET A 207 -0.77 -12.22 9.04
CA MET A 207 -1.88 -13.00 9.56
C MET A 207 -1.35 -14.27 10.23
N THR A 208 -1.90 -14.61 11.40
CA THR A 208 -1.56 -15.85 12.11
C THR A 208 -2.33 -17.06 11.59
N GLU A 209 -1.86 -18.26 11.92
CA GLU A 209 -2.63 -19.50 11.78
C GLU A 209 -3.95 -19.44 12.57
N GLY A 210 -3.95 -18.72 13.70
CA GLY A 210 -5.12 -18.45 14.53
C GLY A 210 -6.16 -17.49 13.93
N LYS A 211 -6.02 -17.11 12.65
CA LYS A 211 -6.97 -16.26 11.92
C LYS A 211 -7.13 -14.85 12.48
N SER A 212 -6.09 -14.34 13.13
CA SER A 212 -6.07 -13.03 13.74
C SER A 212 -4.72 -12.34 13.51
N HIS A 213 -4.72 -11.04 13.77
CA HIS A 213 -3.54 -10.18 13.84
C HIS A 213 -3.71 -9.18 15.01
N GLY A 214 -2.79 -8.23 15.17
CA GLY A 214 -2.78 -7.21 16.23
C GLY A 214 -1.69 -7.38 17.30
N GLY A 215 -0.96 -8.51 17.28
CA GLY A 215 0.11 -8.87 18.18
C GLY A 215 1.53 -8.65 17.64
N LEU A 216 2.48 -9.36 18.24
CA LEU A 216 3.93 -9.24 18.01
C LEU A 216 4.54 -10.46 17.30
N SER A 217 3.72 -11.44 16.93
CA SER A 217 4.27 -12.66 16.31
C SER A 217 4.85 -12.32 14.94
N LYS A 218 5.87 -13.08 14.50
CA LYS A 218 6.48 -12.86 13.19
C LYS A 218 5.50 -13.05 12.04
N ASP A 219 4.48 -13.89 12.21
CA ASP A 219 3.43 -14.07 11.21
C ASP A 219 2.54 -12.83 11.06
N GLU A 220 2.49 -11.96 12.08
CA GLU A 220 1.77 -10.69 12.09
C GLU A 220 2.68 -9.51 11.70
N THR A 221 3.94 -9.53 12.14
CA THR A 221 4.80 -8.35 11.99
C THR A 221 5.73 -8.42 10.79
N LEU A 222 6.12 -9.61 10.31
CA LEU A 222 7.01 -9.73 9.16
C LEU A 222 6.20 -9.75 7.86
N VAL A 223 6.32 -8.68 7.08
CA VAL A 223 5.56 -8.46 5.83
C VAL A 223 6.48 -8.33 4.61
N PRO A 224 5.98 -8.60 3.39
CA PRO A 224 6.76 -8.40 2.19
C PRO A 224 6.94 -6.92 1.86
N PHE A 225 8.06 -6.59 1.22
CA PHE A 225 8.24 -5.30 0.56
C PHE A 225 8.96 -5.54 -0.77
N PHE A 226 8.26 -5.32 -1.87
CA PHE A 226 8.81 -5.40 -3.22
C PHE A 226 8.97 -4.01 -3.82
N THR A 227 10.07 -3.80 -4.54
CA THR A 227 10.30 -2.56 -5.30
C THR A 227 10.60 -2.86 -6.77
N PHE A 228 10.00 -2.07 -7.66
CA PHE A 228 10.21 -2.14 -9.10
C PHE A 228 10.26 -0.76 -9.71
N GLY A 229 11.17 -0.53 -10.65
CA GLY A 229 11.26 0.72 -11.40
C GLY A 229 12.59 1.44 -11.24
N SER A 230 12.74 2.51 -12.02
CA SER A 230 14.04 3.15 -12.21
C SER A 230 14.57 3.87 -10.97
N ALA A 231 13.71 4.27 -10.03
CA ALA A 231 14.09 5.01 -8.83
C ALA A 231 14.78 4.14 -7.75
N PHE A 232 14.65 2.81 -7.81
CA PHE A 232 15.16 1.92 -6.76
C PHE A 232 16.58 1.41 -7.05
N SER A 233 17.38 1.27 -5.99
CA SER A 233 18.77 0.79 -6.05
C SER A 233 18.89 -0.73 -6.21
N TYR A 234 17.90 -1.47 -5.69
CA TYR A 234 17.92 -2.94 -5.53
C TYR A 234 19.05 -3.47 -4.62
N GLU A 235 19.68 -2.60 -3.84
CA GLU A 235 20.64 -2.98 -2.81
C GLU A 235 19.95 -3.63 -1.61
N ASP A 236 20.70 -4.40 -0.81
CA ASP A 236 20.20 -4.93 0.45
C ASP A 236 20.01 -3.80 1.47
N ALA A 237 18.82 -3.74 2.05
CA ALA A 237 18.44 -2.70 2.99
C ALA A 237 17.52 -3.27 4.08
N PHE A 238 17.64 -2.72 5.27
CA PHE A 238 16.63 -2.89 6.33
C PHE A 238 15.64 -1.75 6.21
N ILE A 239 14.36 -2.07 6.02
CA ILE A 239 13.30 -1.10 5.72
C ILE A 239 12.37 -1.04 6.92
N LYS A 240 12.06 0.18 7.39
CA LYS A 240 11.01 0.39 8.39
C LYS A 240 9.72 0.87 7.75
N GLN A 241 8.59 0.45 8.29
CA GLN A 241 7.30 0.85 7.75
C GLN A 241 7.07 2.37 7.80
N ASP A 242 7.57 3.04 8.86
CA ASP A 242 7.48 4.49 9.02
C ASP A 242 8.39 5.29 8.07
N GLU A 243 9.23 4.62 7.27
CA GLU A 243 10.08 5.23 6.24
C GLU A 243 9.41 5.22 4.84
N ILE A 244 8.32 4.46 4.64
CA ILE A 244 7.71 4.27 3.31
C ILE A 244 7.16 5.58 2.75
N CYS A 245 6.40 6.35 3.54
CA CYS A 245 5.84 7.63 3.11
C CYS A 245 6.94 8.59 2.63
N GLY A 246 8.03 8.74 3.38
CA GLY A 246 9.13 9.62 2.99
C GLY A 246 9.89 9.10 1.77
N SER A 247 10.13 7.79 1.66
CA SER A 247 10.76 7.22 0.47
C SER A 247 9.93 7.43 -0.80
N ILE A 248 8.58 7.40 -0.71
CA ILE A 248 7.72 7.77 -1.84
C ILE A 248 7.85 9.27 -2.16
N CYS A 249 7.85 10.13 -1.14
CA CYS A 249 8.01 11.58 -1.34
C CYS A 249 9.35 11.93 -2.02
N GLU A 250 10.44 11.23 -1.66
CA GLU A 250 11.74 11.33 -2.31
C GLU A 250 11.68 10.96 -3.80
N ILE A 251 10.94 9.91 -4.16
CA ILE A 251 10.75 9.51 -5.56
C ILE A 251 9.95 10.57 -6.31
N LEU A 252 8.86 11.07 -5.72
CA LEU A 252 8.01 12.13 -6.28
C LEU A 252 8.72 13.49 -6.37
N LYS A 253 9.87 13.64 -5.69
CA LYS A 253 10.66 14.88 -5.60
C LYS A 253 9.89 16.05 -4.98
N ILE A 254 9.10 15.75 -3.96
CA ILE A 254 8.37 16.76 -3.18
C ILE A 254 9.08 17.05 -1.87
N ASN A 255 8.92 18.25 -1.32
CA ASN A 255 9.47 18.63 -0.03
C ASN A 255 8.70 17.95 1.10
N HIS A 256 9.41 17.41 2.10
CA HIS A 256 8.80 16.77 3.27
C HIS A 256 9.77 16.72 4.45
N ASP A 257 9.24 16.42 5.63
CA ASP A 257 9.98 16.16 6.88
C ASP A 257 9.96 14.67 7.30
N LYS A 258 9.32 13.83 6.48
CA LYS A 258 9.16 12.39 6.75
C LYS A 258 10.50 11.67 6.72
N LYS A 259 10.67 10.68 7.59
CA LYS A 259 11.78 9.73 7.52
C LYS A 259 11.70 8.95 6.21
N TYR A 260 12.84 8.63 5.64
CA TYR A 260 12.96 7.84 4.44
C TYR A 260 14.19 6.95 4.50
N ASN A 261 14.21 5.92 3.67
CA ASN A 261 15.34 5.02 3.53
C ASN A 261 16.11 5.37 2.25
N ASP A 262 17.33 5.87 2.39
CA ASP A 262 18.19 6.26 1.28
C ASP A 262 18.75 5.05 0.52
N LYS A 263 19.00 3.94 1.23
CA LYS A 263 19.58 2.72 0.64
C LYS A 263 18.69 2.05 -0.39
N ILE A 264 17.37 2.18 -0.30
CA ILE A 264 16.45 1.60 -1.30
C ILE A 264 16.33 2.47 -2.56
N LEU A 265 16.84 3.70 -2.54
CA LEU A 265 16.74 4.66 -3.64
C LEU A 265 18.08 4.77 -4.38
N LYS A 266 18.03 4.98 -5.69
CA LYS A 266 19.24 5.36 -6.43
C LYS A 266 19.69 6.75 -6.01
N ALA A 267 21.00 6.94 -5.88
CA ALA A 267 21.58 8.25 -5.63
C ALA A 267 21.07 9.29 -6.63
N LYS A 268 20.67 10.46 -6.12
CA LYS A 268 20.28 11.61 -6.94
C LYS A 268 21.50 12.01 -7.78
N LYS A 269 21.44 11.80 -9.10
CA LYS A 269 22.40 12.36 -10.05
C LYS A 269 22.08 13.82 -10.34
#